data_AF-A0A8A8DBT5-F1
#
_entry.id   AF-A0A8A8DBT5-F1
#
_cell.length_a   1.000
_cell.length_b   1.000
_cell.length_c   1.000
_cell.angle_alpha   90.00
_cell.angle_beta   90.00
_cell.angle_gamma   90.00
#
_symmetry.space_group_name_H-M   'P 1'
#
loop_
_entity.id
_entity.type
_entity.pdbx_description
1 polymer ?
#
loop_
_entity_poly.entity_id
_entity_poly.type
_entity_poly.pdbx_seq_one_letter_code
_entity_poly.pdbx_strand_id
1 'polypeptide(L)'
;MKRVSSIGQPSGRGLVVSGKEQDLFDHEISDVVISALEEALRAVRDNSRRQHILNDLLSVNKSSGNGRRIEGEIKSLFKSYRDMDSRMKGALVKMGFEITEDGKHYKAIFQGDGRYTFAIPRTSSDHRAGRNTASDINNVLF
;
A
#
# COMPACT_ATOMS: atom_id res chain seq x y z
N MET A 1 32.78 -19.24 24.54
CA MET A 1 31.90 -18.28 23.83
C MET A 1 30.53 -18.31 24.49
N LYS A 2 30.10 -17.21 25.11
CA LYS A 2 28.81 -17.12 25.82
C LYS A 2 27.67 -17.19 24.81
N ARG A 3 26.84 -18.24 24.88
CA ARG A 3 25.51 -18.23 24.28
C ARG A 3 24.71 -17.18 25.03
N VAL A 4 24.33 -16.10 24.36
CA VAL A 4 23.27 -15.22 24.86
C VAL A 4 21.95 -15.89 24.50
N SER A 5 21.58 -16.88 25.30
CA SER A 5 20.20 -17.34 25.37
C SER A 5 19.46 -16.38 26.28
N SER A 6 18.65 -15.52 25.68
CA SER A 6 17.45 -15.00 26.33
C SER A 6 16.29 -15.24 25.38
N ILE A 7 15.61 -16.37 25.57
CA ILE A 7 14.17 -16.46 25.35
C ILE A 7 13.57 -15.51 26.39
N GLY A 8 13.59 -14.23 26.08
CA GLY A 8 12.90 -13.19 26.82
C GLY A 8 11.64 -12.89 26.05
N GLN A 9 10.49 -13.12 26.68
CA GLN A 9 9.25 -12.48 26.26
C GLN A 9 9.54 -10.99 25.97
N PRO A 10 9.06 -10.43 24.85
CA PRO A 10 9.28 -9.02 24.57
C PRO A 10 8.61 -8.20 25.67
N SER A 11 9.45 -7.64 26.53
CA SER A 11 9.05 -6.69 27.57
C SER A 11 8.70 -5.38 26.87
N GLY A 12 7.41 -5.19 26.60
CA GLY A 12 6.76 -3.89 26.41
C GLY A 12 7.14 -3.01 25.20
N ARG A 13 8.15 -3.36 24.40
CA ARG A 13 8.51 -2.64 23.16
C ARG A 13 8.55 -3.61 21.99
N GLY A 14 7.78 -3.33 20.93
CA GLY A 14 7.86 -4.07 19.67
C GLY A 14 9.25 -4.00 19.03
N LEU A 15 9.53 -4.88 18.06
CA LEU A 15 10.79 -4.91 17.28
C LEU A 15 11.17 -3.52 16.73
N VAL A 16 10.17 -2.74 16.34
CA VAL A 16 10.28 -1.34 15.92
C VAL A 16 9.27 -0.55 16.74
N VAL A 17 9.65 0.66 17.15
CA VAL A 17 8.75 1.61 17.81
C VAL A 17 7.94 2.32 16.73
N SER A 18 6.61 2.28 16.84
CA SER A 18 5.72 2.94 15.87
C SER A 18 5.91 4.45 15.84
N GLY A 19 5.75 5.04 14.65
CA GLY A 19 5.65 6.48 14.47
C GLY A 19 4.25 7.01 14.78
N LYS A 20 3.93 8.19 14.22
CA LYS A 20 2.60 8.81 14.34
C LYS A 20 1.64 8.47 13.19
N GLU A 21 2.15 7.86 12.12
CA GLU A 21 1.33 7.40 11.01
C GLU A 21 0.44 6.23 11.44
N GLN A 22 -0.69 6.10 10.77
CA GLN A 22 -1.67 5.04 10.98
C GLN A 22 -1.89 4.28 9.67
N ASP A 23 -2.32 3.03 9.77
CA ASP A 23 -2.73 2.25 8.61
C ASP A 23 -3.92 2.92 7.91
N LEU A 24 -3.79 3.19 6.61
CA LEU A 24 -4.87 3.60 5.71
C LEU A 24 -5.69 2.38 5.25
N PHE A 25 -5.09 1.20 5.29
CA PHE A 25 -5.77 -0.09 5.09
C PHE A 25 -5.10 -1.15 5.95
N ASP A 26 -5.84 -2.21 6.25
CA ASP A 26 -5.41 -3.27 7.16
C ASP A 26 -3.97 -3.74 6.89
N HIS A 27 -3.11 -3.60 7.91
CA HIS A 27 -1.73 -4.07 7.93
C HIS A 27 -0.75 -3.32 7.01
N GLU A 28 -1.10 -2.13 6.51
CA GLU A 28 -0.24 -1.32 5.62
C GLU A 28 1.17 -1.10 6.18
N ILE A 29 1.30 -0.53 7.39
CA ILE A 29 2.62 -0.18 7.94
C ILE A 29 3.47 -1.44 8.10
N SER A 30 2.89 -2.55 8.55
CA SER A 30 3.62 -3.82 8.64
C SER A 30 4.05 -4.35 7.26
N ASP A 31 3.21 -4.20 6.23
CA ASP A 31 3.55 -4.58 4.87
C ASP A 31 4.70 -3.74 4.31
N VAL A 32 4.70 -2.42 4.57
CA VAL A 32 5.80 -1.51 4.19
C VAL A 32 7.11 -1.93 4.86
N VAL A 33 7.08 -2.24 6.16
CA VAL A 33 8.27 -2.69 6.89
C VAL A 33 8.78 -4.02 6.34
N ILE A 34 7.90 -4.99 6.09
CA ILE A 34 8.27 -6.29 5.52
C ILE A 34 8.88 -6.13 4.12
N SER A 35 8.29 -5.29 3.27
CA SER A 35 8.81 -4.97 1.93
C SER A 35 10.22 -4.38 2.00
N ALA A 36 10.48 -3.45 2.93
CA ALA A 36 11.80 -2.87 3.14
C ALA A 36 12.83 -3.92 3.60
N LEU A 37 12.42 -4.91 4.42
CA LEU A 37 13.29 -6.03 4.80
C LEU A 37 13.61 -6.94 3.61
N GLU A 38 12.62 -7.23 2.76
CA GLU A 38 12.81 -8.01 1.53
C GLU A 38 13.76 -7.30 0.55
N GLU A 39 13.63 -5.99 0.38
CA GLU A 39 14.53 -5.19 -0.45
C GLU A 39 15.96 -5.20 0.10
N ALA A 40 16.11 -4.98 1.42
CA ALA A 40 17.40 -5.04 2.09
C ALA A 40 18.06 -6.42 1.94
N LEU A 41 17.27 -7.50 1.92
CA LEU A 41 17.77 -8.86 1.71
C LEU A 41 18.34 -9.06 0.30
N ARG A 42 17.79 -8.40 -0.73
CA ARG A 42 18.27 -8.53 -2.12
C ARG A 42 19.68 -7.97 -2.33
N ALA A 43 20.07 -6.97 -1.54
CA ALA A 43 21.36 -6.29 -1.66
C ALA A 43 22.42 -6.80 -0.65
N VAL A 44 22.06 -7.73 0.24
CA VAL A 44 22.97 -8.15 1.32
C VAL A 44 24.01 -9.16 0.83
N ARG A 45 25.21 -9.09 1.40
CA ARG A 45 26.24 -10.11 1.18
C ARG A 45 25.77 -11.49 1.67
N ASP A 46 25.99 -12.49 0.84
CA ASP A 46 25.70 -13.88 1.16
C ASP A 46 26.45 -14.39 2.40
N ASN A 47 25.76 -15.22 3.16
CA ASN A 47 26.18 -15.84 4.42
C ASN A 47 26.67 -14.84 5.49
N SER A 48 26.25 -13.57 5.40
CA SER A 48 26.56 -12.56 6.40
C SER A 48 25.60 -12.60 7.58
N ARG A 49 26.02 -12.08 8.74
CA ARG A 49 25.14 -11.95 9.91
C ARG A 49 23.88 -11.16 9.60
N ARG A 50 23.99 -10.14 8.73
CA ARG A 50 22.83 -9.33 8.29
C ARG A 50 21.84 -10.18 7.48
N GLN A 51 22.32 -11.03 6.56
CA GLN A 51 21.46 -11.94 5.81
C GLN A 51 20.73 -12.92 6.75
N HIS A 52 21.45 -13.50 7.72
CA HIS A 52 20.83 -14.44 8.68
C HIS A 52 19.70 -13.77 9.48
N ILE A 53 19.91 -12.53 9.94
CA ILE A 53 18.88 -11.78 10.69
C ILE A 53 17.68 -11.48 9.80
N LEU A 54 17.90 -10.99 8.57
CA LEU A 54 16.81 -10.67 7.64
C LEU A 54 15.98 -11.91 7.28
N ASN A 55 16.63 -13.04 7.00
CA ASN A 55 15.95 -14.31 6.74
C ASN A 55 15.15 -14.80 7.94
N ASP A 56 15.70 -14.71 9.16
CA ASP A 56 15.01 -15.10 10.38
C ASP A 56 13.74 -14.27 10.61
N LEU A 57 13.84 -12.95 10.48
CA LEU A 57 12.68 -12.04 10.57
C LEU A 57 11.63 -12.35 9.49
N LEU A 58 12.04 -12.48 8.22
CA LEU A 58 11.12 -12.77 7.10
C LEU A 58 10.56 -14.20 7.13
N SER A 59 11.14 -15.11 7.92
CA SER A 59 10.62 -16.47 8.06
C SER A 59 9.27 -16.50 8.79
N VAL A 60 9.08 -15.61 9.76
CA VAL A 60 7.88 -15.53 10.62
C VAL A 60 7.00 -14.32 10.33
N ASN A 61 7.50 -13.31 9.61
CA ASN A 61 6.73 -12.14 9.20
C ASN A 61 6.43 -12.22 7.69
N LYS A 62 5.15 -12.33 7.34
CA LYS A 62 4.68 -12.37 5.94
C LYS A 62 3.80 -11.17 5.65
N SER A 63 3.94 -10.63 4.45
CA SER A 63 3.05 -9.57 3.99
C SER A 63 1.60 -10.07 3.94
N SER A 64 0.67 -9.21 4.36
CA SER A 64 -0.77 -9.44 4.28
C SER A 64 -1.25 -9.56 2.83
N GLY A 65 -0.56 -8.91 1.89
CA GLY A 65 -0.94 -8.83 0.48
C GLY A 65 -2.08 -7.86 0.19
N ASN A 66 -2.57 -7.11 1.19
CA ASN A 66 -3.68 -6.17 1.03
C ASN A 66 -3.36 -5.06 0.05
N GLY A 67 -2.15 -4.48 0.10
CA GLY A 67 -1.72 -3.45 -0.86
C GLY A 67 -1.82 -3.93 -2.31
N ARG A 68 -1.25 -5.10 -2.61
CA ARG A 68 -1.34 -5.72 -3.96
C ARG A 68 -2.77 -6.00 -4.40
N ARG A 69 -3.64 -6.41 -3.46
CA ARG A 69 -5.06 -6.63 -3.76
C ARG A 69 -5.76 -5.33 -4.14
N ILE A 70 -5.58 -4.27 -3.35
CA ILE A 70 -6.17 -2.95 -3.61
C ILE A 70 -5.62 -2.36 -4.92
N GLU A 71 -4.31 -2.46 -5.14
CA GLU A 71 -3.66 -2.06 -6.40
C GLU A 71 -4.30 -2.75 -7.61
N GLY A 72 -4.53 -4.06 -7.51
CA GLY A 72 -5.20 -4.85 -8.54
C GLY A 72 -6.66 -4.45 -8.76
N GLU A 73 -7.41 -4.16 -7.70
CA GLU A 73 -8.78 -3.66 -7.76
C GLU A 73 -8.85 -2.30 -8.47
N ILE A 74 -7.94 -1.37 -8.16
CA ILE A 74 -7.83 -0.08 -8.84
C ILE A 74 -7.53 -0.28 -10.33
N LYS A 75 -6.52 -1.09 -10.67
CA LYS A 75 -6.17 -1.38 -12.07
C LYS A 75 -7.36 -1.97 -12.84
N SER A 76 -8.06 -2.92 -12.23
CA SER A 76 -9.23 -3.56 -12.83
C SER A 76 -10.37 -2.56 -13.05
N LEU A 77 -10.67 -1.76 -12.03
CA LEU A 77 -11.75 -0.78 -12.05
C LEU A 77 -11.56 0.27 -13.14
N PHE A 78 -10.34 0.80 -13.26
CA PHE A 78 -10.01 1.82 -14.24
C PHE A 78 -9.75 1.28 -15.65
N LYS A 79 -9.52 -0.03 -15.83
CA LYS A 79 -9.34 -0.65 -17.15
C LYS A 79 -10.57 -0.49 -18.04
N SER A 80 -11.78 -0.50 -17.46
CA SER A 80 -13.04 -0.31 -18.18
C SER A 80 -13.71 1.05 -17.90
N TYR A 81 -12.96 2.02 -17.38
CA TYR A 81 -13.50 3.34 -17.07
C TYR A 81 -13.95 4.08 -18.34
N ARG A 82 -15.19 4.58 -18.32
CA ARG A 82 -15.76 5.44 -19.37
C ARG A 82 -16.29 6.73 -18.77
N ASP A 83 -17.00 6.62 -17.66
CA ASP A 83 -17.61 7.69 -16.91
C ASP A 83 -17.72 7.32 -15.42
N MET A 84 -18.02 8.32 -14.59
CA MET A 84 -18.26 8.14 -13.16
C MET A 84 -19.71 7.75 -12.90
N ASP A 85 -20.11 6.57 -13.37
CA ASP A 85 -21.43 6.01 -13.10
C ASP A 85 -21.59 5.60 -11.62
N SER A 86 -22.82 5.24 -11.22
CA SER A 86 -23.11 4.85 -9.84
C SER A 86 -22.31 3.63 -9.37
N ARG A 87 -21.99 2.71 -10.30
CA ARG A 87 -21.17 1.52 -10.02
C ARG A 87 -19.73 1.89 -9.74
N MET A 88 -19.12 2.74 -10.57
CA MET A 88 -17.76 3.24 -10.42
C MET A 88 -17.62 4.01 -9.11
N LYS A 89 -18.53 4.95 -8.86
CA LYS A 89 -18.55 5.73 -7.62
C LYS A 89 -18.69 4.80 -6.39
N GLY A 90 -19.60 3.84 -6.44
CA GLY A 90 -19.79 2.86 -5.36
C GLY A 90 -18.55 2.00 -5.10
N ALA A 91 -17.85 1.58 -6.16
CA ALA A 91 -16.60 0.81 -6.04
C ALA A 91 -15.48 1.64 -5.41
N LEU A 92 -15.29 2.90 -5.86
CA LEU A 92 -14.30 3.82 -5.29
C LEU A 92 -14.59 4.10 -3.80
N VAL A 93 -15.85 4.37 -3.45
CA VAL A 93 -16.26 4.58 -2.05
C VAL A 93 -16.00 3.34 -1.19
N LYS A 94 -16.30 2.14 -1.71
CA LYS A 94 -16.02 0.88 -1.00
C LYS A 94 -14.52 0.66 -0.77
N MET A 95 -13.66 1.18 -1.64
CA MET A 95 -12.20 1.14 -1.47
C MET A 95 -11.68 2.26 -0.56
N GLY A 96 -12.53 3.13 -0.03
CA GLY A 96 -12.12 4.22 0.87
C GLY A 96 -11.87 5.56 0.18
N PHE A 97 -12.31 5.74 -1.07
CA PHE A 97 -12.23 7.05 -1.73
C PHE A 97 -13.46 7.91 -1.46
N GLU A 98 -13.23 9.14 -1.05
CA GLU A 98 -14.23 10.20 -1.06
C GLU A 98 -14.20 10.93 -2.41
N ILE A 99 -15.36 10.95 -3.11
CA ILE A 99 -15.47 11.53 -4.46
C ILE A 99 -16.32 12.80 -4.42
N THR A 100 -15.73 13.93 -4.82
CA THR A 100 -16.42 15.22 -4.97
C THR A 100 -16.28 15.76 -6.39
N GLU A 101 -17.26 16.54 -6.85
CA GLU A 101 -17.17 17.23 -8.14
C GLU A 101 -16.19 18.41 -8.06
N ASP A 102 -15.29 18.51 -9.04
CA ASP A 102 -14.31 19.59 -9.16
C ASP A 102 -14.21 20.07 -10.61
N GLY A 103 -15.23 20.81 -11.04
CA GLY A 103 -15.33 21.32 -12.41
C GLY A 103 -15.26 20.20 -13.46
N LYS A 104 -14.18 20.19 -14.26
CA LYS A 104 -13.96 19.21 -15.34
C LYS A 104 -13.50 17.83 -14.87
N HIS A 105 -13.09 17.71 -13.61
CA HIS A 105 -12.62 16.47 -13.00
C HIS A 105 -13.45 16.13 -11.76
N TYR A 106 -13.39 14.88 -11.33
CA TYR A 106 -13.75 14.48 -9.98
C TYR A 106 -12.50 14.53 -9.13
N LYS A 107 -12.61 15.08 -7.93
CA LYS A 107 -11.60 14.96 -6.89
C LYS A 107 -11.86 13.69 -6.10
N ALA A 108 -10.83 12.87 -5.94
CA ALA A 108 -10.86 11.66 -5.15
C ALA A 108 -9.83 11.75 -4.01
N ILE A 109 -10.26 11.60 -2.76
CA ILE A 109 -9.39 11.61 -1.58
C ILE A 109 -9.40 10.22 -0.97
N PHE A 110 -8.23 9.61 -0.79
CA PHE A 110 -8.13 8.27 -0.21
C PHE A 110 -8.11 8.36 1.33
N GLN A 111 -9.02 7.62 1.98
CA GLN A 111 -9.13 7.50 3.44
C GLN A 111 -9.19 8.84 4.20
N GLY A 112 -9.77 9.86 3.56
CA GLY A 112 -9.90 11.21 4.13
C GLY A 112 -8.58 11.98 4.29
N ASP A 113 -7.45 11.42 3.85
CA ASP A 113 -6.14 12.07 3.96
C ASP A 113 -5.84 12.89 2.69
N GLY A 114 -5.84 14.20 2.85
CA GLY A 114 -5.63 15.17 1.76
C GLY A 114 -4.29 15.03 1.04
N ARG A 115 -3.29 14.36 1.63
CA ARG A 115 -2.02 14.03 0.95
C ARG A 115 -2.23 13.12 -0.25
N TYR A 116 -3.26 12.28 -0.20
CA TYR A 116 -3.60 11.29 -1.22
C TYR A 116 -4.84 11.74 -2.02
N THR A 117 -4.69 12.87 -2.70
CA THR A 117 -5.72 13.48 -3.55
C THR A 117 -5.42 13.24 -5.03
N PHE A 118 -6.43 12.80 -5.78
CA PHE A 118 -6.32 12.49 -7.21
C PHE A 118 -7.40 13.20 -8.02
N ALA A 119 -7.08 13.53 -9.27
CA ALA A 119 -8.03 14.09 -10.25
C ALA A 119 -8.44 13.01 -11.25
N ILE A 120 -9.72 12.66 -11.27
CA ILE A 120 -10.29 11.67 -12.19
C ILE A 120 -11.07 12.41 -13.30
N PRO A 121 -10.78 12.20 -14.60
CA PRO A 121 -11.52 12.87 -15.68
C PRO A 121 -13.00 12.46 -15.68
N ARG A 122 -13.94 13.38 -15.96
CA ARG A 122 -15.38 13.05 -15.95
C ARG A 122 -15.77 11.96 -16.95
N THR A 123 -15.14 11.98 -18.11
CA THR A 123 -15.33 11.00 -19.18
C THR A 123 -13.98 10.62 -19.74
N SER A 124 -13.74 9.33 -19.92
CA SER A 124 -12.56 8.80 -20.59
C SER A 124 -12.83 8.82 -22.09
N SER A 125 -12.11 9.68 -22.84
CA SER A 125 -12.17 9.66 -24.31
C SER A 125 -11.41 8.48 -24.93
N ASP A 126 -10.52 7.84 -24.16
CA ASP A 126 -9.73 6.68 -24.58
C ASP A 126 -9.40 5.75 -23.40
N HIS A 127 -9.21 4.45 -23.65
CA HIS A 127 -8.83 3.43 -22.67
C HIS A 127 -7.51 3.74 -21.94
N ARG A 128 -6.66 4.58 -22.54
CA ARG A 128 -5.40 5.04 -21.95
C ARG A 128 -5.61 5.97 -20.76
N ALA A 129 -6.63 6.82 -20.78
CA ALA A 129 -6.87 7.79 -19.71
C ALA A 129 -7.24 7.10 -18.39
N GLY A 130 -8.06 6.04 -18.44
CA GLY A 130 -8.33 5.19 -17.28
C GLY A 130 -7.06 4.53 -16.73
N ARG A 131 -6.24 3.92 -17.60
CA ARG A 131 -4.97 3.29 -17.16
C ARG A 131 -3.98 4.28 -16.55
N ASN A 132 -3.89 5.49 -17.10
CA ASN A 132 -3.03 6.53 -16.55
C ASN A 132 -3.52 6.93 -15.15
N THR A 133 -4.82 7.15 -14.99
CA THR A 133 -5.42 7.46 -13.68
C THR A 133 -5.12 6.34 -12.66
N ALA A 134 -5.27 5.08 -13.06
CA ALA A 134 -4.92 3.94 -12.21
C ALA A 134 -3.43 3.91 -11.84
N SER A 135 -2.55 4.25 -12.78
CA SER A 135 -1.12 4.31 -12.53
C SER A 135 -0.77 5.43 -11.57
N ASP A 136 -1.36 6.61 -11.74
CA ASP A 136 -1.13 7.78 -10.88
C ASP A 136 -1.55 7.49 -9.45
N ILE A 137 -2.72 6.85 -9.26
CA ILE A 137 -3.19 6.42 -7.93
C ILE A 137 -2.22 5.41 -7.32
N ASN A 138 -1.89 4.34 -8.05
CA ASN A 138 -1.08 3.25 -7.50
C ASN A 138 0.34 3.71 -7.16
N ASN A 139 0.98 4.55 -7.99
CA ASN A 139 2.33 5.05 -7.74
C ASN A 139 2.44 5.92 -6.47
N VAL A 140 1.32 6.48 -6.02
CA VAL A 140 1.29 7.32 -4.82
C VAL A 140 0.95 6.49 -3.57
N LEU A 141 0.16 5.42 -3.72
CA LEU A 141 -0.32 4.61 -2.59
C LEU A 141 0.52 3.35 -2.30
N PHE A 142 1.24 2.79 -3.28
CA PHE A 142 1.92 1.49 -3.18
C PHE A 142 3.33 1.54 -3.79
#